data_AF-A0A382DMB9-F1
#
_entry.id   AF-A0A382DMB9-F1
#
_cell.length_a   1.000
_cell.length_b   1.000
_cell.length_c   1.000
_cell.angle_alpha   90.00
_cell.angle_beta   90.00
_cell.angle_gamma   90.00
#
_symmetry.space_group_name_H-M   'P 1'
#
loop_
_entity.id
_entity.type
_entity.pdbx_description
1 polymer ?
#
loop_
_entity_poly.entity_id
_entity_poly.type
_entity_poly.pdbx_seq_one_letter_code
_entity_poly.pdbx_strand_id
1 'polypeptide(L)'
;MAVLTRTHPAAEAINVESIGKDLQFFVVDYTVAVNGSAGPEGAQAATQRAIGDTATVVCIGPLVDSNTQQNFAVEGSDAVVVATLQTAIRALGTVDSINLGSSTVTETKLGILTAAVVT
;
A
#
# COMPACT_ATOMS: atom_id res chain seq x y z
N MET A 1 -36.20 30.66 -14.41
CA MET A 1 -34.98 30.10 -13.80
C MET A 1 -35.40 29.10 -12.75
N ALA A 2 -34.97 27.83 -12.84
CA ALA A 2 -35.23 26.87 -11.78
C ALA A 2 -34.40 27.26 -10.55
N VAL A 3 -35.05 27.44 -9.41
CA VAL A 3 -34.36 27.62 -8.12
C VAL A 3 -33.97 26.23 -7.64
N LEU A 4 -32.67 25.94 -7.57
CA LEU A 4 -32.20 24.73 -6.89
C LEU A 4 -32.18 24.99 -5.39
N THR A 5 -33.10 24.37 -4.65
CA THR A 5 -33.02 24.32 -3.19
C THR A 5 -31.85 23.42 -2.81
N ARG A 6 -30.81 23.99 -2.20
CA ARG A 6 -29.64 23.26 -1.69
C ARG A 6 -29.83 23.03 -0.20
N THR A 7 -30.06 21.77 0.20
CA THR A 7 -30.06 21.40 1.61
C THR A 7 -28.62 21.13 2.05
N HIS A 8 -28.16 21.83 3.08
CA HIS A 8 -26.84 21.58 3.66
C HIS A 8 -26.88 20.28 4.49
N PRO A 9 -25.87 19.39 4.37
CA PRO A 9 -25.76 18.23 5.23
C PRO A 9 -25.53 18.67 6.69
N ALA A 10 -26.15 17.94 7.64
CA ALA A 10 -26.02 18.22 9.07
C ALA A 10 -24.64 17.82 9.65
N ALA A 11 -23.92 16.93 8.96
CA ALA A 11 -22.55 16.51 9.26
C ALA A 11 -21.88 15.97 8.00
N GLU A 12 -20.55 16.08 7.93
CA GLU A 12 -19.73 15.39 6.93
C GLU A 12 -19.53 13.92 7.35
N ALA A 13 -19.53 13.01 6.38
CA ALA A 13 -19.20 11.62 6.66
C ALA A 13 -17.68 11.47 6.87
N ILE A 14 -17.30 10.67 7.87
CA ILE A 14 -15.92 10.24 8.11
C ILE A 14 -15.72 8.83 7.52
N ASN A 15 -14.48 8.47 7.15
CA ASN A 15 -14.19 7.21 6.45
C ASN A 15 -14.98 7.10 5.14
N VAL A 16 -14.76 8.06 4.24
CA VAL A 16 -15.39 8.12 2.93
C VAL A 16 -14.34 7.90 1.87
N GLU A 17 -14.51 6.85 1.09
CA GLU A 17 -13.70 6.54 -0.07
C GLU A 17 -14.30 7.24 -1.29
N SER A 18 -13.54 8.15 -1.91
CA SER A 18 -13.99 8.91 -3.10
C SER A 18 -13.68 8.21 -4.42
N ILE A 19 -13.31 6.94 -4.35
CA ILE A 19 -13.07 6.05 -5.48
C ILE A 19 -14.21 5.02 -5.53
N GLY A 20 -14.49 4.44 -6.70
CA GLY A 20 -15.66 3.57 -6.89
C GLY A 20 -15.66 2.26 -6.09
N LYS A 21 -14.65 2.03 -5.24
CA LYS A 21 -14.38 0.82 -4.45
C LYS A 21 -13.77 1.21 -3.10
N ASP A 22 -13.99 0.39 -2.06
CA ASP A 22 -13.33 0.59 -0.77
C ASP A 22 -11.80 0.44 -0.92
N LEU A 23 -11.01 1.26 -0.24
CA LEU A 23 -9.55 1.15 -0.26
C LEU A 23 -9.05 0.29 0.89
N GLN A 24 -8.08 -0.58 0.60
CA GLN A 24 -7.37 -1.34 1.62
C GLN A 24 -5.92 -0.83 1.72
N PHE A 25 -5.43 -0.66 2.95
CA PHE A 25 -4.08 -0.16 3.23
C PHE A 25 -3.28 -1.23 3.96
N PHE A 26 -2.02 -1.39 3.56
CA PHE A 26 -1.10 -2.30 4.24
C PHE A 26 0.33 -1.78 4.14
N VAL A 27 1.17 -2.30 5.01
CA VAL A 27 2.61 -2.09 5.00
C VAL A 27 3.28 -3.39 4.59
N VAL A 28 4.19 -3.31 3.63
CA VAL A 28 5.14 -4.38 3.34
C VAL A 28 6.43 -4.07 4.09
N ASP A 29 6.84 -4.98 4.97
CA ASP A 29 8.13 -4.95 5.62
C ASP A 29 9.06 -5.96 4.94
N TYR A 30 10.09 -5.44 4.29
CA TYR A 30 11.10 -6.19 3.57
C TYR A 30 12.11 -6.88 4.50
N THR A 31 12.11 -6.56 5.80
CA THR A 31 13.07 -7.00 6.83
C THR A 31 14.52 -6.50 6.62
N VAL A 32 14.83 -5.98 5.44
CA VAL A 32 16.14 -5.43 5.05
C VAL A 32 15.95 -4.13 4.25
N ALA A 33 16.98 -3.29 4.22
CA ALA A 33 16.93 -2.04 3.47
C ALA A 33 16.89 -2.30 1.95
N VAL A 34 15.90 -1.75 1.25
CA VAL A 34 15.70 -1.96 -0.20
C VAL A 34 15.89 -0.71 -1.05
N ASN A 35 16.39 0.39 -0.47
CA ASN A 35 16.66 1.65 -1.18
C ASN A 35 17.70 1.51 -2.31
N GLY A 36 18.57 0.49 -2.26
CA GLY A 36 19.50 0.15 -3.34
C GLY A 36 18.87 -0.65 -4.49
N SER A 37 17.65 -1.17 -4.31
CA SER A 37 16.98 -2.11 -5.22
C SER A 37 15.69 -1.51 -5.81
N ALA A 38 15.81 -0.29 -6.34
CA ALA A 38 14.71 0.51 -6.90
C ALA A 38 14.61 0.43 -8.44
N GLY A 39 15.45 -0.38 -9.08
CA GLY A 39 15.40 -0.59 -10.53
C GLY A 39 14.15 -1.36 -10.99
N PRO A 40 13.89 -1.43 -12.31
CA PRO A 40 12.75 -2.18 -12.86
C PRO A 40 12.79 -3.70 -12.59
N GLU A 41 13.98 -4.23 -12.32
CA GLU A 41 14.20 -5.62 -11.87
C GLU A 41 14.49 -5.72 -10.36
N GLY A 42 14.40 -4.60 -9.64
CA GLY A 42 14.67 -4.52 -8.21
C GLY A 42 13.52 -5.04 -7.35
N ALA A 43 13.82 -5.22 -6.07
CA ALA A 43 12.89 -5.74 -5.07
C ALA A 43 11.62 -4.89 -4.93
N GLN A 44 11.72 -3.57 -5.08
CA GLN A 44 10.55 -2.67 -5.04
C GLN A 44 9.59 -2.94 -6.20
N ALA A 45 10.11 -2.98 -7.43
CA ALA A 45 9.32 -3.22 -8.63
C ALA A 45 8.74 -4.64 -8.64
N ALA A 46 9.52 -5.63 -8.20
CA ALA A 46 9.05 -7.02 -8.13
C ALA A 46 7.92 -7.19 -7.10
N THR A 47 8.00 -6.52 -5.96
CA THR A 47 6.93 -6.48 -4.96
C THR A 47 5.67 -5.80 -5.49
N GLN A 48 5.83 -4.66 -6.17
CA GLN A 48 4.70 -3.96 -6.79
C GLN A 48 4.00 -4.84 -7.83
N ARG A 49 4.75 -5.59 -8.63
CA ARG A 49 4.19 -6.53 -9.61
C ARG A 49 3.41 -7.66 -8.94
N ALA A 50 3.96 -8.27 -7.88
CA ALA A 50 3.26 -9.30 -7.12
C ALA A 50 1.97 -8.79 -6.46
N ILE A 51 1.95 -7.54 -6.00
CA ILE A 51 0.71 -6.89 -5.53
C ILE A 51 -0.27 -6.73 -6.71
N GLY A 52 0.22 -6.21 -7.85
CA GLY A 52 -0.56 -5.97 -9.07
C GLY A 52 -1.22 -7.22 -9.67
N ASP A 53 -0.65 -8.41 -9.44
CA ASP A 53 -1.24 -9.68 -9.83
C ASP A 53 -2.50 -10.04 -9.02
N THR A 54 -2.67 -9.42 -7.84
CA THR A 54 -3.76 -9.74 -6.90
C THR A 54 -4.73 -8.58 -6.67
N ALA A 55 -4.30 -7.34 -6.86
CA ALA A 55 -5.13 -6.16 -6.67
C ALA A 55 -4.63 -4.95 -7.47
N THR A 56 -5.53 -4.02 -7.78
CA THR A 56 -5.19 -2.74 -8.40
C THR A 56 -4.49 -1.83 -7.39
N VAL A 57 -3.22 -1.49 -7.63
CA VAL A 57 -2.48 -0.53 -6.81
C VAL A 57 -2.96 0.89 -7.10
N VAL A 58 -3.37 1.62 -6.06
CA VAL A 58 -3.87 3.00 -6.13
C VAL A 58 -2.76 3.99 -5.78
N CYS A 59 -1.99 3.72 -4.73
CA CYS A 59 -0.84 4.52 -4.38
C CYS A 59 0.24 3.71 -3.64
N ILE A 60 1.47 4.19 -3.76
CA ILE A 60 2.65 3.63 -3.11
C ILE A 60 3.32 4.76 -2.32
N GLY A 61 3.58 4.51 -1.05
CA GLY A 61 4.25 5.44 -0.16
C GLY A 61 5.78 5.44 -0.32
N PRO A 62 6.47 6.41 0.33
CA PRO A 62 7.92 6.38 0.43
C PRO A 62 8.38 5.19 1.27
N LEU A 63 9.68 4.89 1.18
CA LEU A 63 10.33 4.01 2.14
C LEU A 63 10.41 4.69 3.51
N VAL A 64 10.11 3.93 4.56
CA VAL A 64 10.19 4.35 5.96
C VAL A 64 10.99 3.32 6.76
N ASP A 65 11.17 3.56 8.05
CA ASP A 65 11.87 2.66 8.99
C ASP A 65 13.27 2.23 8.50
N SER A 66 14.15 3.20 8.23
CA SER A 66 15.50 2.93 7.70
C SER A 66 15.53 2.17 6.36
N ASN A 67 14.52 2.40 5.52
CA ASN A 67 14.36 1.83 4.18
C ASN A 67 13.89 0.37 4.12
N THR A 68 13.30 -0.16 5.19
CA THR A 68 12.80 -1.54 5.27
C THR A 68 11.31 -1.67 5.04
N GLN A 69 10.54 -0.58 5.15
CA GLN A 69 9.08 -0.64 5.08
C GLN A 69 8.53 0.28 3.98
N GLN A 70 7.47 -0.16 3.31
CA GLN A 70 6.75 0.64 2.33
C GLN A 70 5.24 0.44 2.45
N ASN A 71 4.51 1.55 2.42
CA ASN A 71 3.05 1.56 2.53
C ASN A 71 2.40 1.47 1.15
N PHE A 72 1.33 0.70 1.03
CA PHE A 72 0.56 0.53 -0.20
C PHE A 72 -0.92 0.75 0.07
N ALA A 73 -1.62 1.28 -0.93
CA ALA A 73 -3.07 1.27 -0.99
C ALA A 73 -3.54 0.60 -2.28
N VAL A 74 -4.56 -0.23 -2.15
CA VAL A 74 -5.16 -1.00 -3.25
C VAL A 74 -6.68 -0.86 -3.24
N GLU A 75 -7.30 -1.12 -4.39
CA GLU A 75 -8.76 -1.28 -4.46
C GLU A 75 -9.18 -2.59 -3.78
N GLY A 76 -10.14 -2.52 -2.85
CA GLY A 76 -10.45 -3.57 -1.87
C GLY A 76 -11.66 -4.44 -2.18
N SER A 77 -12.30 -4.33 -3.36
CA SER A 77 -13.41 -5.25 -3.69
C SER A 77 -12.95 -6.68 -3.98
N ASP A 78 -11.67 -6.85 -4.27
CA ASP A 78 -10.96 -8.12 -4.17
C ASP A 78 -10.22 -8.07 -2.84
N ALA A 79 -10.78 -8.63 -1.78
CA ALA A 79 -10.16 -8.57 -0.46
C ALA A 79 -8.72 -9.08 -0.57
N VAL A 80 -7.73 -8.19 -0.42
CA VAL A 80 -6.34 -8.61 -0.35
C VAL A 80 -6.23 -9.40 0.94
N VAL A 81 -6.27 -10.72 0.82
CA VAL A 81 -5.99 -11.60 1.93
C VAL A 81 -4.50 -11.43 2.20
N VAL A 82 -4.17 -10.70 3.26
CA VAL A 82 -2.78 -10.38 3.63
C VAL A 82 -1.89 -11.61 3.70
N ALA A 83 -2.42 -12.73 4.17
CA ALA A 83 -1.69 -14.00 4.17
C ALA A 83 -1.33 -14.47 2.74
N THR A 84 -2.23 -14.29 1.78
CA THR A 84 -2.00 -14.62 0.37
C THR A 84 -0.96 -13.68 -0.24
N LEU A 85 -1.10 -12.37 0.00
CA LEU A 85 -0.14 -11.39 -0.51
C LEU A 85 1.26 -11.61 0.08
N GLN A 86 1.35 -11.86 1.40
CA GLN A 86 2.61 -12.19 2.04
C GLN A 86 3.23 -13.47 1.44
N THR A 87 2.40 -14.48 1.17
CA THR A 87 2.87 -15.71 0.51
C THR A 87 3.40 -15.44 -0.89
N ALA A 88 2.71 -14.61 -1.68
CA ALA A 88 3.14 -14.20 -3.01
C ALA A 88 4.48 -13.42 -2.96
N ILE A 89 4.60 -12.45 -2.05
CA ILE A 89 5.84 -11.68 -1.86
C ILE A 89 7.00 -12.59 -1.49
N ARG A 90 6.80 -13.52 -0.56
CA ARG A 90 7.84 -14.49 -0.16
C ARG A 90 8.22 -15.46 -1.27
N ALA A 91 7.27 -15.81 -2.14
CA ALA A 91 7.52 -16.70 -3.27
C ALA A 91 8.45 -16.09 -4.33
N LEU A 92 8.64 -14.76 -4.35
CA LEU A 92 9.68 -14.12 -5.16
C LEU A 92 11.10 -14.56 -4.75
N GLY A 93 11.30 -15.02 -3.51
CA GLY A 93 12.59 -15.49 -3.03
C GLY A 93 13.63 -14.36 -2.96
N THR A 94 14.77 -14.54 -3.63
CA THR A 94 15.82 -13.50 -3.69
C THR A 94 15.74 -12.75 -5.01
N VAL A 95 15.52 -11.44 -4.95
CA VAL A 95 15.46 -10.53 -6.10
C VAL A 95 16.52 -9.46 -5.91
N ASP A 96 17.39 -9.28 -6.91
CA ASP A 96 18.43 -8.23 -6.88
C ASP A 96 19.26 -8.24 -5.57
N SER A 97 19.68 -9.44 -5.15
CA SER A 97 20.39 -9.71 -3.90
C SER A 97 19.63 -9.39 -2.60
N ILE A 98 18.35 -9.01 -2.67
CA ILE A 98 17.44 -8.84 -1.54
C ILE A 98 16.62 -10.12 -1.33
N ASN A 99 16.64 -10.66 -0.12
CA ASN A 99 15.82 -11.83 0.23
C ASN A 99 14.44 -11.39 0.74
N LEU A 100 13.40 -11.67 -0.03
CA LEU A 100 12.00 -11.39 0.29
C LEU A 100 11.31 -12.56 1.04
N GLY A 101 12.00 -13.68 1.24
CA GLY A 101 11.45 -14.88 1.86
C GLY A 101 11.02 -14.71 3.32
N SER A 102 11.51 -13.67 4.01
CA SER A 102 11.10 -13.31 5.37
C SER A 102 10.14 -12.12 5.43
N SER A 103 9.83 -11.47 4.31
CA SER A 103 9.03 -10.24 4.30
C SER A 103 7.66 -10.46 4.94
N THR A 104 7.12 -9.42 5.58
CA THR A 104 5.81 -9.47 6.22
C THR A 104 4.88 -8.43 5.61
N VAL A 105 3.58 -8.71 5.66
CA VAL A 105 2.54 -7.77 5.23
C VAL A 105 1.60 -7.55 6.39
N THR A 106 1.34 -6.30 6.74
CA THR A 106 0.47 -5.94 7.86
C THR A 106 -0.61 -4.98 7.39
N GLU A 107 -1.89 -5.30 7.62
CA GLU A 107 -2.99 -4.37 7.37
C GLU A 107 -2.87 -3.15 8.28
N THR A 108 -3.24 -2.00 7.73
CA THR A 108 -3.31 -0.76 8.49
C THR A 108 -4.55 0.03 8.09
N LYS A 109 -4.90 1.02 8.90
CA LYS A 109 -5.88 2.04 8.54
C LYS A 109 -5.16 3.34 8.21
N LEU A 110 -5.80 4.19 7.42
CA LEU A 110 -5.28 5.53 7.14
C LEU A 110 -5.22 6.38 8.41
N GLY A 111 -4.00 6.62 8.89
CA GLY A 111 -3.69 7.63 9.89
C GLY A 111 -2.48 8.44 9.44
N ILE A 112 -2.69 9.61 8.83
CA ILE A 112 -1.61 10.53 8.47
C ILE A 112 -1.40 11.48 9.63
N LEU A 113 -0.52 11.12 10.56
CA LEU A 113 0.04 12.08 11.50
C LEU A 113 1.15 12.83 10.77
N THR A 114 1.25 14.15 10.95
CA THR A 114 2.29 14.98 10.34
C THR A 114 3.65 14.30 10.48
N ALA A 115 4.29 14.00 9.36
CA ALA A 115 5.48 13.17 9.33
C ALA A 115 6.52 13.67 10.35
N ALA A 116 6.97 12.78 11.25
CA ALA A 116 8.30 12.93 11.80
C ALA A 116 9.25 13.02 10.60
N VAL A 117 10.12 14.03 10.57
CA VAL A 117 11.04 14.30 9.46
C VAL A 117 11.76 12.99 9.11
N VAL A 118 11.54 12.49 7.89
CA VAL A 118 12.39 11.44 7.32
C VAL A 118 13.67 12.16 6.89
N THR A 119 14.62 12.25 7.82
CA THR A 119 15.99 12.72 7.55
C THR A 119 16.82 11.61 6.94
#